data_AF-A0A359BA13-F1
#
_entry.id   AF-A0A359BA13-F1
#
_cell.length_a   1.000
_cell.length_b   1.000
_cell.length_c   1.000
_cell.angle_alpha   90.00
_cell.angle_beta   90.00
_cell.angle_gamma   90.00
#
_symmetry.space_group_name_H-M   'P 1'
#
loop_
_entity.id
_entity.type
_entity.pdbx_description
1 polymer ?
#
loop_
_entity_poly.entity_id
_entity_poly.type
_entity_poly.pdbx_seq_one_letter_code
_entity_poly.pdbx_strand_id
1 'polypeptide(L)'
;DHDSYSKSILGWCVPTVITGDCTIDIEASNRNGDCVIIPSSSWNGTGFGEYIMLELYTPDKLNELDSKVAYTGRPLGYTIPGVKIYHIDSRLMEAKSAGGNKVNVSYYNGRTLYPKSSNYYQIGATNCQKSVHYADEDYSLIHLMEANGINTFKNANYGTNATLFKKGSTFSLEKFGKNFFVEHKTNNDGLLPSTIYTLNNGDELPVEIKINSVFANKASISFSFK
;
A
#
# COMPACT_ATOMS: atom_id res chain seq x y z
N ASP A 1 -16.73 -5.68 0.16
CA ASP A 1 -16.11 -4.89 1.24
C ASP A 1 -15.12 -3.89 0.65
N HIS A 2 -14.85 -2.76 1.31
CA HIS A 2 -13.84 -1.79 0.88
C HIS A 2 -12.46 -2.14 1.47
N ASP A 3 -11.39 -1.69 0.81
CA ASP A 3 -10.02 -1.81 1.33
C ASP A 3 -9.82 -0.91 2.57
N SER A 4 -8.87 -1.29 3.42
CA SER A 4 -8.57 -0.55 4.66
C SER A 4 -8.06 0.88 4.45
N TYR A 5 -7.46 1.20 3.31
CA TYR A 5 -7.05 2.58 3.01
C TYR A 5 -8.29 3.47 2.86
N SER A 6 -9.23 3.06 2.00
CA SER A 6 -10.50 3.76 1.79
C SER A 6 -11.28 3.90 3.11
N LYS A 7 -11.37 2.83 3.90
CA LYS A 7 -12.02 2.86 5.23
C LYS A 7 -11.35 3.87 6.17
N SER A 8 -10.02 3.92 6.21
CA SER A 8 -9.28 4.83 7.10
C SER A 8 -9.48 6.30 6.72
N ILE A 9 -9.46 6.65 5.43
CA ILE A 9 -9.66 8.03 4.97
C ILE A 9 -11.10 8.49 5.21
N LEU A 10 -12.08 7.58 5.16
CA LEU A 10 -13.48 7.84 5.49
C LEU A 10 -13.75 7.89 7.00
N GLY A 11 -12.76 7.59 7.84
CA GLY A 11 -12.91 7.55 9.30
C GLY A 11 -13.68 6.33 9.81
N TRP A 12 -13.82 5.27 9.00
CA TRP A 12 -14.50 4.03 9.39
C TRP A 12 -13.59 3.09 10.19
N CYS A 13 -12.28 3.26 10.08
CA CYS A 13 -11.31 2.60 10.94
C CYS A 13 -10.15 3.53 11.28
N VAL A 14 -9.45 3.21 12.37
CA VAL A 14 -8.26 3.93 12.84
C VAL A 14 -7.08 2.97 12.76
N PRO A 15 -6.12 3.18 11.85
CA PRO A 15 -4.98 2.29 11.71
C PRO A 15 -4.08 2.30 12.94
N THR A 16 -3.56 1.14 13.32
CA THR A 16 -2.44 1.05 14.27
C THR A 16 -1.13 1.35 13.54
N VAL A 17 -0.37 2.32 14.03
CA VAL A 17 0.92 2.71 13.43
C VAL A 17 2.05 1.94 14.11
N ILE A 18 2.90 1.28 13.33
CA ILE A 18 4.02 0.48 13.83
C ILE A 18 5.34 1.17 13.49
N THR A 19 6.08 1.56 14.51
CA THR A 19 7.33 2.33 14.38
C THR A 19 8.54 1.63 15.01
N GLY A 20 8.39 0.37 15.43
CA GLY A 20 9.45 -0.40 16.06
C GLY A 20 9.07 -1.86 16.24
N ASP A 21 10.02 -2.66 16.71
CA ASP A 21 9.87 -4.09 16.88
C ASP A 21 8.68 -4.45 17.75
N CYS A 22 7.77 -5.25 17.22
CA CYS A 22 6.62 -5.72 17.98
C CYS A 22 5.97 -6.94 17.34
N THR A 23 5.05 -7.56 18.08
CA THR A 23 4.06 -8.49 17.54
C THR A 23 2.68 -8.01 17.93
N ILE A 24 1.78 -7.94 16.96
CA ILE A 24 0.39 -7.56 17.19
C ILE A 24 -0.55 -8.61 16.61
N ASP A 25 -1.73 -8.67 17.18
CA ASP A 25 -2.86 -9.39 16.62
C ASP A 25 -3.81 -8.38 15.97
N ILE A 26 -4.28 -8.68 14.75
CA ILE A 26 -5.31 -7.90 14.06
C ILE A 26 -6.54 -8.77 13.82
N GLU A 27 -7.72 -8.20 13.99
CA GLU A 27 -8.97 -8.85 13.59
C GLU A 27 -9.28 -8.64 12.10
N ALA A 28 -10.26 -9.39 11.59
CA ALA A 28 -10.65 -9.26 10.18
C ALA A 28 -11.25 -7.87 9.89
N SER A 29 -10.81 -7.23 8.79
CA SER A 29 -11.16 -5.84 8.47
C SER A 29 -12.63 -5.64 8.10
N ASN A 30 -13.34 -6.72 7.76
CA ASN A 30 -14.79 -6.73 7.53
C ASN A 30 -15.62 -6.88 8.83
N ARG A 31 -14.96 -6.99 10.00
CA ARG A 31 -15.59 -7.12 11.32
C ARG A 31 -15.35 -5.89 12.17
N ASN A 32 -14.09 -5.58 12.44
CA ASN A 32 -13.71 -4.48 13.36
C ASN A 32 -12.98 -3.33 12.65
N GLY A 33 -12.59 -3.51 11.39
CA GLY A 33 -11.85 -2.51 10.64
C GLY A 33 -10.37 -2.43 10.99
N ASP A 34 -9.85 -3.34 11.81
CA ASP A 34 -8.42 -3.37 12.18
C ASP A 34 -7.53 -3.35 10.94
N CYS A 35 -6.63 -2.38 10.91
CA CYS A 35 -5.60 -2.26 9.91
C CYS A 35 -4.34 -1.64 10.51
N VAL A 36 -3.23 -1.84 9.81
CA VAL A 36 -1.90 -1.46 10.30
C VAL A 36 -1.24 -0.57 9.26
N ILE A 37 -0.54 0.47 9.70
CA ILE A 37 0.36 1.27 8.88
C ILE A 37 1.80 1.03 9.34
N ILE A 38 2.70 0.74 8.39
CA ILE A 38 4.13 0.96 8.57
C ILE A 38 4.51 2.22 7.79
N PRO A 39 4.86 3.31 8.50
CA PRO A 39 5.16 4.58 7.87
C PRO A 39 6.51 4.54 7.15
N SER A 40 6.63 5.31 6.06
CA SER A 40 7.95 5.64 5.51
C SER A 40 8.74 6.55 6.46
N SER A 41 10.04 6.68 6.25
CA SER A 41 10.90 7.55 7.08
C SER A 41 10.49 9.03 7.02
N SER A 42 9.93 9.49 5.89
CA SER A 42 9.42 10.86 5.74
C SER A 42 7.92 11.01 6.02
N TRP A 43 7.24 9.98 6.55
CA TRP A 43 5.80 10.04 6.81
C TRP A 43 5.43 11.15 7.80
N ASN A 44 4.51 12.03 7.40
CA ASN A 44 4.12 13.19 8.20
C ASN A 44 3.09 12.90 9.30
N GLY A 45 2.67 11.66 9.49
CA GLY A 45 1.65 11.28 10.49
C GLY A 45 0.21 11.40 10.00
N THR A 46 -0.02 11.51 8.70
CA THR A 46 -1.37 11.64 8.11
C THR A 46 -1.67 10.50 7.15
N GLY A 47 -2.95 10.30 6.79
CA GLY A 47 -3.33 9.40 5.70
C GLY A 47 -2.86 9.85 4.32
N PHE A 48 -2.31 11.06 4.20
CA PHE A 48 -1.84 11.67 2.96
C PHE A 48 -0.31 11.64 2.85
N GLY A 49 0.24 10.44 2.96
CA GLY A 49 1.67 10.16 2.82
C GLY A 49 1.90 8.89 2.04
N GLU A 50 3.13 8.39 2.08
CA GLU A 50 3.50 7.11 1.50
C GLU A 50 3.82 6.11 2.61
N TYR A 51 3.27 4.91 2.52
CA TYR A 51 3.41 3.89 3.58
C TYR A 51 2.97 2.50 3.10
N ILE A 52 3.28 1.48 3.90
CA ILE A 52 2.72 0.13 3.75
C ILE A 52 1.51 -0.02 4.67
N MET A 53 0.43 -0.62 4.17
CA MET A 53 -0.77 -0.91 4.95
C MET A 53 -1.11 -2.40 4.93
N LEU A 54 -1.57 -2.93 6.07
CA LEU A 54 -1.99 -4.33 6.19
C LEU A 54 -3.42 -4.46 6.69
N GLU A 55 -4.11 -5.47 6.18
CA GLU A 55 -5.42 -5.90 6.68
C GLU A 55 -5.53 -7.42 6.69
N LEU A 56 -6.33 -7.98 7.61
CA LEU A 56 -6.77 -9.36 7.52
C LEU A 56 -8.05 -9.43 6.69
N TYR A 57 -7.97 -10.09 5.54
CA TYR A 57 -9.13 -10.43 4.73
C TYR A 57 -9.72 -11.77 5.16
N THR A 58 -11.05 -11.83 5.24
CA THR A 58 -11.81 -13.05 5.48
C THR A 58 -12.97 -13.16 4.47
N PRO A 59 -13.16 -14.33 3.84
CA PRO A 59 -14.18 -14.56 2.79
C PRO A 59 -15.58 -14.81 3.38
N ASP A 60 -15.96 -14.04 4.40
CA ASP A 60 -17.26 -14.12 5.08
C ASP A 60 -17.97 -12.75 5.10
N LYS A 61 -19.20 -12.72 5.62
CA LYS A 61 -20.05 -11.52 5.70
C LYS A 61 -20.15 -10.81 4.33
N LEU A 62 -19.71 -9.56 4.25
CA LEU A 62 -19.73 -8.75 3.02
C LEU A 62 -18.90 -9.34 1.87
N ASN A 63 -18.02 -10.31 2.14
CA ASN A 63 -17.19 -10.97 1.13
C ASN A 63 -17.70 -12.38 0.79
N GLU A 64 -18.72 -12.89 1.48
CA GLU A 64 -19.16 -14.29 1.37
C GLU A 64 -19.76 -14.64 0.01
N LEU A 65 -20.53 -13.72 -0.57
CA LEU A 65 -21.18 -13.96 -1.85
C LEU A 65 -20.14 -14.09 -2.96
N ASP A 66 -19.19 -13.16 -3.02
CA ASP A 66 -18.11 -13.16 -4.02
C ASP A 66 -17.13 -14.32 -3.84
N SER A 67 -17.01 -14.88 -2.64
CA SER A 67 -16.17 -16.06 -2.37
C SER A 67 -16.83 -17.39 -2.74
N LYS A 68 -18.16 -17.41 -2.93
CA LYS A 68 -18.94 -18.62 -3.22
C LYS A 68 -19.53 -18.66 -4.62
N VAL A 69 -19.77 -17.51 -5.23
CA VAL A 69 -20.47 -17.39 -6.51
C VAL A 69 -19.51 -16.92 -7.60
N ALA A 70 -19.25 -17.80 -8.57
CA ALA A 70 -18.55 -17.42 -9.79
C ALA A 70 -19.56 -16.82 -10.77
N TYR A 71 -19.47 -15.51 -10.99
CA TYR A 71 -20.29 -14.81 -11.98
C TYR A 71 -19.70 -14.95 -13.38
N THR A 72 -20.54 -15.10 -14.40
CA THR A 72 -20.09 -15.17 -15.80
C THR A 72 -19.19 -13.97 -16.15
N GLY A 73 -17.99 -14.26 -16.64
CA GLY A 73 -17.02 -13.23 -17.04
C GLY A 73 -16.32 -12.51 -15.87
N ARG A 74 -16.48 -12.99 -14.63
CA ARG A 74 -15.77 -12.44 -13.45
C ARG A 74 -15.03 -13.54 -12.70
N PRO A 75 -13.83 -13.26 -12.18
CA PRO A 75 -13.12 -14.20 -11.32
C PRO A 75 -13.88 -14.40 -10.01
N LEU A 76 -13.74 -15.58 -9.42
CA LEU A 76 -14.19 -15.84 -8.06
C LEU A 76 -13.35 -14.99 -7.09
N GLY A 77 -13.99 -14.42 -6.07
CA GLY A 77 -13.30 -13.75 -4.99
C GLY A 77 -12.38 -14.69 -4.22
N TYR A 78 -11.56 -14.14 -3.32
CA TYR A 78 -10.74 -14.96 -2.44
C TYR A 78 -11.62 -15.90 -1.62
N THR A 79 -11.18 -17.15 -1.45
CA THR A 79 -11.97 -18.20 -0.78
C THR A 79 -11.39 -18.65 0.56
N ILE A 80 -10.27 -18.06 0.97
CA ILE A 80 -9.59 -18.34 2.23
C ILE A 80 -9.23 -17.05 2.96
N PRO A 81 -9.09 -17.07 4.29
CA PRO A 81 -8.52 -15.96 5.03
C PRO A 81 -7.04 -15.73 4.67
N GLY A 82 -6.59 -14.48 4.77
CA GLY A 82 -5.21 -14.11 4.53
C GLY A 82 -4.94 -12.63 4.71
N VAL A 83 -3.69 -12.30 4.98
CA VAL A 83 -3.27 -10.90 5.14
C VAL A 83 -3.01 -10.30 3.77
N LYS A 84 -3.60 -9.13 3.50
CA LYS A 84 -3.25 -8.31 2.34
C LYS A 84 -2.26 -7.25 2.78
N ILE A 85 -1.29 -6.97 1.91
CA ILE A 85 -0.31 -5.92 2.09
C ILE A 85 -0.47 -4.96 0.93
N TYR A 86 -0.61 -3.67 1.23
CA TYR A 86 -0.74 -2.60 0.27
C TYR A 86 0.47 -1.69 0.35
N HIS A 87 0.97 -1.26 -0.79
CA HIS A 87 1.74 -0.04 -0.90
C HIS A 87 0.77 1.10 -1.20
N ILE A 88 0.77 2.11 -0.35
CA ILE A 88 -0.09 3.30 -0.46
C ILE A 88 0.79 4.49 -0.79
N ASP A 89 0.47 5.18 -1.88
CA ASP A 89 1.05 6.47 -2.25
C ASP A 89 -0.05 7.53 -2.30
N SER A 90 -0.40 8.07 -1.14
CA SER A 90 -1.41 9.13 -0.99
C SER A 90 -0.76 10.51 -0.81
N ARG A 91 0.49 10.66 -1.21
CA ARG A 91 1.22 11.93 -1.05
C ARG A 91 0.48 13.03 -1.79
N LEU A 92 0.30 14.17 -1.11
CA LEU A 92 -0.26 15.36 -1.73
C LEU A 92 0.78 16.00 -2.65
N MET A 93 0.30 16.59 -3.73
CA MET A 93 1.05 17.51 -4.56
C MET A 93 0.38 18.89 -4.50
N GLU A 94 1.20 19.95 -4.47
CA GLU A 94 0.70 21.30 -4.72
C GLU A 94 0.67 21.55 -6.23
N ALA A 95 -0.48 21.92 -6.75
CA ALA A 95 -0.70 22.22 -8.15
C ALA A 95 -1.10 23.69 -8.32
N LYS A 96 -0.58 24.33 -9.37
CA LYS A 96 -0.96 25.68 -9.77
C LYS A 96 -1.83 25.65 -11.03
N SER A 97 -2.94 26.38 -11.00
CA SER A 97 -3.75 26.68 -12.18
C SER A 97 -3.14 27.85 -12.95
N ALA A 98 -2.60 27.62 -14.13
CA ALA A 98 -2.07 28.67 -15.01
C ALA A 98 -2.70 28.56 -16.41
N GLY A 99 -3.78 29.31 -16.66
CA GLY A 99 -4.30 29.53 -18.02
C GLY A 99 -4.57 28.27 -18.86
N GLY A 100 -5.00 27.17 -18.25
CA GLY A 100 -5.28 25.89 -18.93
C GLY A 100 -4.12 24.87 -18.91
N ASN A 101 -2.91 25.28 -18.55
CA ASN A 101 -1.76 24.39 -18.37
C ASN A 101 -1.43 24.26 -16.88
N LYS A 102 -1.37 23.02 -16.38
CA LYS A 102 -0.93 22.76 -15.00
C LYS A 102 0.58 22.84 -14.95
N VAL A 103 1.13 23.73 -14.13
CA VAL A 103 2.58 23.95 -14.06
C VAL A 103 3.04 23.91 -12.59
N ASN A 104 4.04 23.06 -12.36
CA ASN A 104 4.73 22.72 -11.11
C ASN A 104 3.94 21.80 -10.14
N VAL A 105 4.61 20.71 -9.76
CA VAL A 105 4.08 19.42 -9.29
C VAL A 105 4.96 18.92 -8.12
N SER A 106 5.26 19.77 -7.15
CA SER A 106 6.08 19.34 -6.01
C SER A 106 5.20 18.58 -5.00
N TYR A 107 5.69 17.44 -4.52
CA TYR A 107 5.08 16.76 -3.40
C TYR A 107 5.12 17.63 -2.15
N TYR A 108 3.98 17.72 -1.47
CA TYR A 108 3.77 18.47 -0.26
C TYR A 108 3.67 17.52 0.94
N ASN A 109 4.54 17.71 1.93
CA ASN A 109 4.62 16.85 3.11
C ASN A 109 4.23 17.56 4.43
N GLY A 110 3.74 18.80 4.35
CA GLY A 110 3.33 19.53 5.55
C GLY A 110 1.99 19.05 6.13
N ARG A 111 1.65 19.54 7.31
CA ARG A 111 0.40 19.21 8.03
C ARG A 111 -0.72 20.24 7.86
N THR A 112 -0.45 21.36 7.20
CA THR A 112 -1.37 22.49 7.10
C THR A 112 -1.45 23.01 5.68
N LEU A 113 -2.61 22.85 5.04
CA LEU A 113 -2.83 23.30 3.68
C LEU A 113 -3.03 24.83 3.63
N TYR A 114 -2.43 25.47 2.63
CA TYR A 114 -2.58 26.91 2.39
C TYR A 114 -3.15 27.16 0.98
N PRO A 115 -4.38 26.72 0.69
CA PRO A 115 -4.97 26.91 -0.63
C PRO A 115 -5.09 28.41 -0.94
N LYS A 116 -4.76 28.78 -2.17
CA LYS A 116 -4.90 30.14 -2.72
C LYS A 116 -5.74 30.07 -3.99
N SER A 117 -6.21 31.20 -4.49
CA SER A 117 -7.05 31.23 -5.71
C SER A 117 -6.44 30.48 -6.92
N SER A 118 -5.11 30.41 -7.00
CA SER A 118 -4.39 29.67 -8.05
C SER A 118 -3.74 28.35 -7.60
N ASN A 119 -3.71 28.05 -6.29
CA ASN A 119 -2.97 26.90 -5.75
C ASN A 119 -3.92 25.95 -5.03
N TYR A 120 -3.89 24.68 -5.39
CA TYR A 120 -4.69 23.62 -4.78
C TYR A 120 -3.84 22.39 -4.52
N TYR A 121 -4.37 21.49 -3.69
CA TYR A 121 -3.72 20.22 -3.34
C TYR A 121 -4.55 19.07 -3.88
N GLN A 122 -3.87 18.04 -4.37
CA GLN A 122 -4.47 16.79 -4.81
C GLN A 122 -3.51 15.64 -4.52
N ILE A 123 -4.00 14.41 -4.55
CA ILE A 123 -3.14 13.22 -4.48
C ILE A 123 -2.37 13.10 -5.80
N GLY A 124 -1.06 12.85 -5.72
CA GLY A 124 -0.17 12.75 -6.89
C GLY A 124 -0.31 11.44 -7.66
N ALA A 125 -0.54 10.31 -6.97
CA ALA A 125 -0.71 9.00 -7.58
C ALA A 125 -2.17 8.67 -7.92
N THR A 126 -2.40 7.78 -8.88
CA THR A 126 -3.76 7.39 -9.30
C THR A 126 -3.84 5.94 -9.75
N ASN A 127 -4.99 5.31 -9.52
CA ASN A 127 -5.31 3.98 -10.06
C ASN A 127 -6.17 4.04 -11.34
N CYS A 128 -6.83 5.16 -11.62
CA CYS A 128 -7.87 5.24 -12.66
C CYS A 128 -7.40 5.89 -13.96
N GLN A 129 -6.41 6.78 -13.92
CA GLN A 129 -5.96 7.52 -15.11
C GLN A 129 -4.45 7.70 -15.09
N LYS A 130 -3.70 6.64 -15.37
CA LYS A 130 -2.22 6.65 -15.30
C LYS A 130 -1.56 7.65 -16.26
N SER A 131 -2.20 7.99 -17.37
CA SER A 131 -1.65 8.90 -18.39
C SER A 131 -2.03 10.38 -18.21
N VAL A 132 -2.54 10.79 -17.04
CA VAL A 132 -2.82 12.20 -16.76
C VAL A 132 -1.54 12.97 -16.49
N HIS A 133 -1.45 14.18 -17.04
CA HIS A 133 -0.26 15.05 -16.98
C HIS A 133 0.24 15.43 -15.58
N TYR A 134 -0.51 15.14 -14.52
CA TYR A 134 -0.11 15.45 -13.13
C TYR A 134 0.36 14.23 -12.34
N ALA A 135 0.12 13.03 -12.84
CA ALA A 135 0.47 11.79 -12.16
C ALA A 135 1.66 11.13 -12.85
N ASP A 136 2.47 10.46 -12.04
CA ASP A 136 3.44 9.50 -12.55
C ASP A 136 2.69 8.20 -12.89
N GLU A 137 2.89 7.67 -14.10
CA GLU A 137 2.21 6.45 -14.55
C GLU A 137 2.63 5.22 -13.76
N ASP A 138 3.83 5.22 -13.20
CA ASP A 138 4.35 4.14 -12.38
C ASP A 138 3.74 4.16 -10.97
N TYR A 139 3.24 5.31 -10.49
CA TYR A 139 2.76 5.44 -9.11
C TYR A 139 1.27 5.18 -8.98
N SER A 140 0.93 4.17 -8.17
CA SER A 140 -0.45 3.79 -7.87
C SER A 140 -0.85 4.31 -6.50
N LEU A 141 -2.03 4.92 -6.37
CA LEU A 141 -2.54 5.37 -5.07
C LEU A 141 -2.65 4.17 -4.10
N ILE A 142 -3.23 3.07 -4.56
CA ILE A 142 -3.28 1.80 -3.84
C ILE A 142 -2.69 0.72 -4.74
N HIS A 143 -1.66 0.02 -4.29
CA HIS A 143 -1.12 -1.16 -4.96
C HIS A 143 -1.17 -2.35 -4.02
N LEU A 144 -1.97 -3.37 -4.36
CA LEU A 144 -1.99 -4.63 -3.61
C LEU A 144 -0.76 -5.47 -3.96
N MET A 145 0.04 -5.81 -2.95
CA MET A 145 1.21 -6.67 -3.10
C MET A 145 0.74 -8.13 -3.18
N GLU A 146 1.23 -8.86 -4.18
CA GLU A 146 0.94 -10.30 -4.28
C GLU A 146 1.98 -11.10 -3.53
N ALA A 147 1.56 -11.95 -2.58
CA ALA A 147 2.46 -12.78 -1.78
C ALA A 147 3.40 -13.70 -2.59
N ASN A 148 3.06 -14.00 -3.85
CA ASN A 148 3.89 -14.75 -4.79
C ASN A 148 5.04 -13.93 -5.41
N GLY A 149 5.04 -12.61 -5.23
CA GLY A 149 6.08 -11.71 -5.69
C GLY A 149 6.04 -11.34 -7.18
N ILE A 150 4.97 -11.60 -7.94
CA ILE A 150 4.99 -11.54 -9.42
C ILE A 150 4.57 -10.16 -10.02
N ASN A 151 3.78 -9.36 -9.30
CA ASN A 151 3.20 -8.09 -9.78
C ASN A 151 2.42 -8.23 -11.11
N THR A 152 1.45 -9.14 -11.13
CA THR A 152 0.52 -9.38 -12.24
C THR A 152 -0.47 -8.23 -12.43
N PHE A 153 -0.76 -7.43 -11.38
CA PHE A 153 -1.72 -6.34 -11.44
C PHE A 153 -1.31 -5.19 -12.35
N LYS A 154 -0.01 -5.02 -12.63
CA LYS A 154 0.47 -4.08 -13.67
C LYS A 154 -0.11 -4.38 -15.06
N ASN A 155 -0.55 -5.63 -15.29
CA ASN A 155 -1.16 -6.09 -16.53
C ASN A 155 -2.68 -6.32 -16.37
N ALA A 156 -3.33 -5.61 -15.46
CA ALA A 156 -4.78 -5.69 -15.20
C ALA A 156 -5.30 -7.09 -14.81
N ASN A 157 -4.45 -7.93 -14.21
CA ASN A 157 -4.89 -9.19 -13.62
C ASN A 157 -5.72 -8.95 -12.34
N TYR A 158 -6.33 -10.02 -11.84
CA TYR A 158 -7.18 -10.01 -10.65
C TYR A 158 -6.54 -10.83 -9.51
N GLY A 159 -6.91 -10.47 -8.29
CA GLY A 159 -6.42 -11.16 -7.10
C GLY A 159 -6.93 -12.59 -7.00
N THR A 160 -6.07 -13.50 -6.54
CA THR A 160 -6.44 -14.89 -6.22
C THR A 160 -5.92 -15.26 -4.84
N ASN A 161 -6.22 -16.47 -4.35
CA ASN A 161 -5.67 -16.97 -3.08
C ASN A 161 -4.13 -17.01 -3.02
N ALA A 162 -3.43 -16.83 -4.16
CA ALA A 162 -1.97 -16.68 -4.22
C ALA A 162 -1.49 -15.26 -3.90
N THR A 163 -2.38 -14.26 -4.00
CA THR A 163 -2.10 -12.87 -3.60
C THR A 163 -1.99 -12.73 -2.08
N LEU A 164 -2.73 -13.54 -1.33
CA LEU A 164 -2.82 -13.42 0.13
C LEU A 164 -1.59 -13.98 0.86
N PHE A 165 -1.07 -13.20 1.81
CA PHE A 165 -0.01 -13.64 2.72
C PHE A 165 -0.61 -14.55 3.80
N LYS A 166 0.04 -15.70 4.03
CA LYS A 166 -0.44 -16.76 4.92
C LYS A 166 0.56 -16.99 6.04
N LYS A 167 0.25 -17.88 6.97
CA LYS A 167 1.20 -18.33 8.00
C LYS A 167 2.56 -18.68 7.37
N GLY A 168 3.62 -18.09 7.91
CA GLY A 168 5.00 -18.28 7.45
C GLY A 168 5.43 -17.37 6.30
N SER A 169 4.52 -16.61 5.69
CA SER A 169 4.88 -15.60 4.69
C SER A 169 5.68 -14.46 5.34
N THR A 170 6.65 -13.94 4.60
CA THR A 170 7.43 -12.75 4.95
C THR A 170 7.39 -11.72 3.85
N PHE A 171 7.47 -10.45 4.21
CA PHE A 171 7.56 -9.28 3.33
C PHE A 171 8.67 -8.34 3.78
N SER A 172 9.45 -7.86 2.82
CA SER A 172 10.43 -6.79 2.96
C SER A 172 10.68 -6.18 1.58
N LEU A 173 11.17 -4.94 1.53
CA LEU A 173 11.57 -4.30 0.27
C LEU A 173 12.70 -5.07 -0.42
N GLU A 174 13.61 -5.68 0.34
CA GLU A 174 14.67 -6.52 -0.22
C GLU A 174 14.10 -7.71 -1.02
N LYS A 175 13.05 -8.35 -0.51
CA LYS A 175 12.45 -9.54 -1.12
C LYS A 175 11.48 -9.24 -2.25
N PHE A 176 10.72 -8.15 -2.15
CA PHE A 176 9.68 -7.78 -3.13
C PHE A 176 10.13 -6.67 -4.10
N GLY A 177 11.23 -5.99 -3.77
CA GLY A 177 11.75 -4.79 -4.41
C GLY A 177 11.71 -4.82 -5.92
N LYS A 178 12.37 -5.83 -6.49
CA LYS A 178 12.56 -5.99 -7.94
C LYS A 178 11.27 -5.85 -8.76
N ASN A 179 10.14 -6.31 -8.22
CA ASN A 179 8.89 -6.40 -8.97
C ASN A 179 7.88 -5.32 -8.60
N PHE A 180 8.05 -4.62 -7.48
CA PHE A 180 7.05 -3.71 -6.92
C PHE A 180 7.56 -2.31 -6.59
N PHE A 181 8.88 -2.10 -6.48
CA PHE A 181 9.47 -0.90 -5.92
C PHE A 181 10.58 -0.32 -6.79
N VAL A 182 10.96 0.92 -6.52
CA VAL A 182 11.96 1.65 -7.30
C VAL A 182 13.35 1.07 -7.02
N GLU A 183 14.08 0.73 -8.09
CA GLU A 183 15.46 0.24 -8.00
C GLU A 183 16.45 1.40 -8.00
N HIS A 184 17.32 1.46 -6.99
CA HIS A 184 18.50 2.34 -7.01
C HIS A 184 19.78 1.52 -6.99
N LYS A 185 20.71 1.87 -7.87
CA LYS A 185 22.07 1.31 -7.89
C LYS A 185 22.98 2.25 -7.12
N THR A 186 23.56 1.76 -6.03
CA THR A 186 24.55 2.52 -5.26
C THR A 186 25.95 2.13 -5.70
N ASN A 187 26.75 3.12 -6.11
CA ASN A 187 28.17 2.94 -6.37
C ASN A 187 28.94 3.40 -5.12
N ASN A 188 29.12 2.51 -4.15
CA ASN A 188 29.96 2.82 -3.00
C ASN A 188 31.42 2.44 -3.33
N ASP A 189 32.29 3.45 -3.41
CA ASP A 189 33.75 3.38 -3.19
C ASP A 189 34.51 2.16 -3.75
N GLY A 190 34.30 1.82 -5.02
CA GLY A 190 35.07 0.77 -5.70
C GLY A 190 34.65 -0.67 -5.37
N LEU A 191 33.54 -0.86 -4.64
CA LEU A 191 32.87 -2.15 -4.50
C LEU A 191 31.87 -2.36 -5.66
N LEU A 192 31.51 -3.63 -5.92
CA LEU A 192 30.47 -3.97 -6.88
C LEU A 192 29.17 -3.21 -6.53
N PRO A 193 28.40 -2.73 -7.52
CA PRO A 193 27.17 -1.99 -7.26
C PRO A 193 26.20 -2.85 -6.44
N SER A 194 25.77 -2.34 -5.29
CA SER A 194 24.65 -2.90 -4.54
C SER A 194 23.34 -2.29 -5.02
N THR A 195 22.30 -3.13 -5.09
CA THR A 195 20.94 -2.72 -5.42
C THR A 195 20.17 -2.51 -4.12
N ILE A 196 19.58 -1.33 -3.95
CA ILE A 196 18.60 -1.06 -2.91
C ILE A 196 17.25 -0.79 -3.56
N TYR A 197 16.18 -1.09 -2.84
CA TYR A 197 14.81 -0.79 -3.25
C TYR A 197 14.17 0.16 -2.28
N THR A 198 13.43 1.12 -2.80
CA THR A 198 12.81 2.22 -2.04
C THR A 198 11.34 2.37 -2.42
N LEU A 199 10.61 3.10 -1.59
CA LEU A 199 9.28 3.59 -1.92
C LEU A 199 9.37 4.65 -3.05
N ASN A 200 8.23 5.08 -3.60
CA ASN A 200 8.18 6.02 -4.72
C ASN A 200 8.81 7.38 -4.40
N ASN A 201 8.81 7.80 -3.14
CA ASN A 201 9.50 9.00 -2.67
C ASN A 201 11.01 8.83 -2.46
N GLY A 202 11.56 7.63 -2.68
CA GLY A 202 12.96 7.30 -2.42
C GLY A 202 13.26 6.91 -0.97
N ASP A 203 12.26 6.87 -0.08
CA ASP A 203 12.45 6.42 1.29
C ASP A 203 12.72 4.92 1.35
N GLU A 204 13.64 4.54 2.24
CA GLU A 204 13.80 3.16 2.66
C GLU A 204 12.68 2.76 3.63
N LEU A 205 12.42 1.45 3.69
CA LEU A 205 11.53 0.85 4.67
C LEU A 205 12.26 -0.34 5.32
N PRO A 206 13.05 -0.10 6.39
CA PRO A 206 13.92 -1.12 6.99
C PRO A 206 13.14 -2.05 7.91
N VAL A 207 12.05 -2.65 7.43
CA VAL A 207 11.20 -3.57 8.19
C VAL A 207 11.11 -4.92 7.50
N GLU A 208 11.22 -5.98 8.29
CA GLU A 208 10.74 -7.31 7.91
C GLU A 208 9.41 -7.58 8.59
N ILE A 209 8.40 -7.93 7.79
CA ILE A 209 7.08 -8.30 8.26
C ILE A 209 6.94 -9.82 8.15
N LYS A 210 6.53 -10.47 9.24
CA LYS A 210 6.30 -11.92 9.28
C LYS A 210 4.89 -12.24 9.74
N ILE A 211 4.18 -13.03 8.95
CA ILE A 211 2.84 -13.52 9.30
C ILE A 211 2.98 -14.80 10.14
N ASN A 212 2.76 -14.69 11.45
CA ASN A 212 2.94 -15.80 12.39
C ASN A 212 1.77 -16.78 12.37
N SER A 213 0.54 -16.26 12.25
CA SER A 213 -0.68 -17.07 12.17
C SER A 213 -1.78 -16.32 11.41
N VAL A 214 -2.69 -17.08 10.80
CA VAL A 214 -3.88 -16.56 10.11
C VAL A 214 -5.04 -17.49 10.42
N PHE A 215 -6.09 -16.93 11.01
CA PHE A 215 -7.39 -17.53 11.23
C PHE A 215 -8.47 -16.62 10.64
N ALA A 216 -9.71 -17.10 10.55
CA ALA A 216 -10.82 -16.33 9.97
C ALA A 216 -11.14 -15.03 10.72
N ASN A 217 -10.84 -14.93 12.02
CA ASN A 217 -11.13 -13.75 12.83
C ASN A 217 -9.87 -13.03 13.32
N LYS A 218 -8.69 -13.61 13.18
CA LYS A 218 -7.46 -13.06 13.77
C LYS A 218 -6.21 -13.47 13.00
N ALA A 219 -5.26 -12.56 12.86
CA ALA A 219 -3.92 -12.83 12.37
C ALA A 219 -2.89 -12.23 13.32
N SER A 220 -1.79 -12.95 13.53
CA SER A 220 -0.68 -12.49 14.35
C SER A 220 0.51 -12.15 13.47
N ILE A 221 1.08 -10.95 13.64
CA ILE A 221 2.08 -10.38 12.74
C ILE A 221 3.24 -9.81 13.57
N SER A 222 4.46 -10.20 13.23
CA SER A 222 5.68 -9.63 13.80
C SER A 222 6.32 -8.64 12.83
N PHE A 223 6.89 -7.58 13.40
CA PHE A 223 7.64 -6.54 12.73
C PHE A 223 9.03 -6.47 13.35
N SER A 224 10.06 -6.51 12.51
CA SER A 224 11.46 -6.39 12.92
C SER A 224 12.13 -5.30 12.10
N PHE A 225 12.56 -4.23 12.75
CA PHE A 225 13.23 -3.09 12.14
C PHE A 225 14.75 -3.32 12.13
N LYS A 226 15.42 -2.90 11.06
CA LYS A 226 16.88 -3.03 10.87
C LYS A 226 17.60 -1.71 11.13
#